data_AF-A0A8B6MAI8-F1
#
_entry.id   AF-A0A8B6MAI8-F1
#
_cell.length_a   1.000
_cell.length_b   1.000
_cell.length_c   1.000
_cell.angle_alpha   90.00
_cell.angle_beta   90.00
_cell.angle_gamma   90.00
#
_symmetry.space_group_name_H-M   'P 1'
#
loop_
_entity.id
_entity.type
_entity.pdbx_description
1 polymer ?
#
loop_
_entity_poly.entity_id
_entity_poly.type
_entity_poly.pdbx_seq_one_letter_code
_entity_poly.pdbx_strand_id
1 'polypeptide(L)'
;MTVSLPMVPDSEDQKRMYQALGGGLVRWQFIETGLYLIALPLMGTDPKTCSLTFFQIKAAENKLAFVDRLIFHKLDQRTRKKAWAPILEEIRKAIEFRNSLAHFEMFILTDSELEKASPKTAFRAVLSPHHLDHRAKRGGTTKILSVETMEHNANELRKLSYRLMYFVVDHIPQTETLTASLEPNLRQWLDSFRKRPRPQGFEPPLRSSRPKDAPQKTES
;
A
#
# COMPACT_ATOMS: atom_id res chain seq x y z
N MET A 1 -12.02 6.34 48.64
CA MET A 1 -12.27 5.82 47.28
C MET A 1 -10.98 5.95 46.50
N THR A 2 -10.25 4.86 46.33
CA THR A 2 -9.05 4.82 45.48
C THR A 2 -9.51 4.80 44.04
N VAL A 3 -9.31 5.91 43.32
CA VAL A 3 -9.46 5.94 41.86
C VAL A 3 -8.35 5.06 41.32
N SER A 4 -8.68 3.84 40.86
CA SER A 4 -7.76 3.06 40.07
C SER A 4 -7.50 3.88 38.80
N LEU A 5 -6.29 4.41 38.66
CA LEU A 5 -5.79 4.85 37.35
C LEU A 5 -6.07 3.71 36.36
N PRO A 6 -6.47 3.99 35.11
CA PRO A 6 -6.60 2.94 34.11
C PRO A 6 -5.22 2.32 33.94
N MET A 7 -4.99 1.21 34.64
CA MET A 7 -3.90 0.30 34.35
C MET A 7 -4.16 -0.17 32.93
N VAL A 8 -3.46 0.39 31.96
CA VAL A 8 -3.16 -0.33 30.74
C VAL A 8 -1.94 -1.15 31.12
N PRO A 9 -2.09 -2.43 31.51
CA PRO A 9 -0.92 -3.25 31.77
C PRO A 9 -0.17 -3.35 30.43
N ASP A 10 1.14 -3.18 30.46
CA ASP A 10 2.08 -3.47 29.37
C ASP A 10 2.05 -4.98 29.06
N SER A 11 0.91 -5.39 28.50
CA SER A 11 0.55 -6.77 28.23
C SER A 11 1.15 -7.18 26.90
N GLU A 12 1.49 -8.46 26.76
CA GLU A 12 1.97 -9.01 25.49
C GLU A 12 0.99 -8.74 24.34
N ASP A 13 -0.32 -8.67 24.62
CA ASP A 13 -1.36 -8.27 23.66
C ASP A 13 -1.12 -6.85 23.11
N GLN A 14 -0.75 -5.89 23.97
CA GLN A 14 -0.47 -4.52 23.56
C GLN A 14 0.81 -4.44 22.73
N LYS A 15 1.85 -5.18 23.11
CA LYS A 15 3.08 -5.25 22.30
C LYS A 15 2.79 -5.86 20.93
N ARG A 16 1.99 -6.93 20.89
CA ARG A 16 1.61 -7.57 19.63
C ARG A 16 0.76 -6.66 18.75
N MET A 17 -0.16 -5.90 19.36
CA MET A 17 -0.93 -4.84 18.70
C MET A 17 -0.03 -3.80 18.05
N TYR A 18 0.95 -3.26 18.78
CA TYR A 18 1.88 -2.27 18.22
C TYR A 18 2.77 -2.84 17.11
N GLN A 19 3.22 -4.09 17.23
CA GLN A 19 3.95 -4.76 16.15
C GLN A 19 3.11 -4.90 14.89
N ALA A 20 1.84 -5.32 15.01
CA ALA A 20 0.93 -5.48 13.88
C ALA A 20 0.59 -4.12 13.23
N LEU A 21 0.31 -3.10 14.03
CA LEU A 21 0.08 -1.72 13.58
C LEU A 21 1.30 -1.17 12.82
N GLY A 22 2.49 -1.27 13.42
CA GLY A 22 3.74 -0.84 12.79
C GLY A 22 4.02 -1.60 11.50
N GLY A 23 3.80 -2.91 11.50
CA GLY A 23 3.90 -3.76 10.30
C GLY A 23 2.99 -3.28 9.17
N GLY A 24 1.72 -2.99 9.46
CA GLY A 24 0.76 -2.46 8.48
C GLY A 24 1.19 -1.10 7.91
N LEU A 25 1.56 -0.16 8.79
CA LEU A 25 1.99 1.19 8.37
C LEU A 25 3.26 1.17 7.53
N VAL A 26 4.26 0.36 7.90
CA VAL A 26 5.51 0.21 7.13
C VAL A 26 5.22 -0.46 5.78
N ARG A 27 4.30 -1.42 5.71
CA ARG A 27 3.94 -2.07 4.43
C ARG A 27 3.29 -1.10 3.44
N TRP A 28 2.52 -0.13 3.92
CA TRP A 28 1.95 0.92 3.07
C TRP A 28 3.02 1.73 2.31
N GLN A 29 4.20 1.94 2.89
CA GLN A 29 5.28 2.71 2.24
C GLN A 29 5.72 2.11 0.91
N PHE A 30 5.62 0.78 0.74
CA PHE A 30 5.95 0.12 -0.52
C PHE A 30 4.89 0.39 -1.61
N ILE A 31 3.63 0.56 -1.22
CA ILE A 31 2.57 0.99 -2.15
C ILE A 31 2.86 2.42 -2.61
N GLU A 32 3.15 3.31 -1.66
CA GLU A 32 3.45 4.71 -1.95
C GLU A 32 4.70 4.86 -2.84
N THR A 33 5.74 4.07 -2.58
CA THR A 33 6.94 4.01 -3.44
C THR A 33 6.59 3.53 -4.85
N GLY A 34 5.75 2.50 -4.99
CA GLY A 34 5.30 2.03 -6.30
C GLY A 34 4.51 3.08 -7.07
N LEU A 35 3.61 3.80 -6.39
CA LEU A 35 2.87 4.93 -6.96
C LEU A 35 3.79 6.07 -7.42
N TYR A 36 4.84 6.38 -6.62
CA TYR A 36 5.86 7.35 -7.00
C TYR A 36 6.64 6.92 -8.26
N LEU A 37 7.04 5.64 -8.33
CA LEU A 37 7.74 5.08 -9.50
C LEU A 37 6.89 5.04 -10.77
N ILE A 38 5.56 5.09 -10.66
CA ILE A 38 4.67 5.36 -11.79
C ILE A 38 4.66 6.84 -12.12
N ALA A 39 4.47 7.71 -11.12
CA ALA A 39 4.33 9.15 -11.33
C ALA A 39 5.55 9.75 -12.03
N LEU A 40 6.75 9.41 -11.56
CA LEU A 40 8.02 9.99 -12.03
C LEU A 40 8.21 9.96 -13.56
N PRO A 41 8.23 8.79 -14.23
CA PRO A 41 8.33 8.72 -15.69
C PRO A 41 7.13 9.35 -16.40
N LEU A 42 5.92 9.22 -15.86
CA LEU A 42 4.71 9.69 -16.54
C LEU A 42 4.51 11.21 -16.44
N MET A 43 5.04 11.86 -15.40
CA MET A 43 5.08 13.31 -15.30
C MET A 43 6.06 13.94 -16.31
N GLY A 44 7.11 13.22 -16.71
CA GLY A 44 8.10 13.72 -17.66
C GLY A 44 8.91 14.91 -17.11
N THR A 45 9.14 14.94 -15.80
CA THR A 45 9.91 15.98 -15.10
C THR A 45 11.11 15.36 -14.40
N ASP A 46 11.98 16.20 -13.83
CA ASP A 46 13.14 15.73 -13.07
C ASP A 46 12.71 15.11 -11.71
N PRO A 47 13.52 14.20 -11.12
CA PRO A 47 13.17 13.53 -9.88
C PRO A 47 12.85 14.46 -8.69
N LYS A 48 13.52 15.61 -8.60
CA LYS A 48 13.32 16.56 -7.50
C LYS A 48 11.94 17.21 -7.60
N THR A 49 11.57 17.69 -8.79
CA THR A 49 10.25 18.29 -9.05
C THR A 49 9.13 17.26 -8.87
N CYS A 50 9.32 16.04 -9.38
CA CYS A 50 8.36 14.95 -9.17
C CYS A 50 8.17 14.64 -7.69
N SER A 51 9.27 14.50 -6.93
CA SER A 51 9.23 14.20 -5.49
C SER A 51 8.48 15.29 -4.72
N LEU A 52 8.81 16.57 -4.95
CA LEU A 52 8.12 17.69 -4.32
C LEU A 52 6.63 17.67 -4.61
N THR A 53 6.24 17.50 -5.88
CA THR A 53 4.83 17.47 -6.28
C THR A 53 4.09 16.30 -5.64
N PHE A 54 4.69 15.10 -5.69
CA PHE A 54 4.06 13.88 -5.19
C PHE A 54 3.87 13.91 -3.66
N PHE A 55 4.89 14.33 -2.90
CA PHE A 55 4.86 14.34 -1.43
C PHE A 55 4.15 15.57 -0.83
N GLN A 56 3.87 16.60 -1.63
CA GLN A 56 2.95 17.68 -1.23
C GLN A 56 1.51 17.18 -1.10
N ILE A 57 1.11 16.17 -1.86
CA ILE A 57 -0.23 15.57 -1.77
C ILE A 57 -0.33 14.74 -0.47
N LYS A 58 -1.13 15.20 0.49
CA LYS A 58 -1.20 14.56 1.83
C LYS A 58 -2.08 13.31 1.88
N ALA A 59 -3.26 13.36 1.29
CA ALA A 59 -4.20 12.25 1.32
C ALA A 59 -3.81 11.13 0.35
N ALA A 60 -3.93 9.87 0.79
CA ALA A 60 -3.58 8.69 -0.01
C ALA A 60 -4.48 8.55 -1.24
N GLU A 61 -5.76 8.87 -1.09
CA GLU A 61 -6.77 8.91 -2.15
C GLU A 61 -6.39 9.92 -3.23
N ASN A 62 -5.91 11.09 -2.82
CA ASN A 62 -5.50 12.14 -3.76
C ASN A 62 -4.21 11.75 -4.50
N LYS A 63 -3.27 11.09 -3.83
CA LYS A 63 -2.07 10.52 -4.50
C LYS A 63 -2.46 9.46 -5.52
N LEU A 64 -3.36 8.56 -5.15
CA LEU A 64 -3.86 7.53 -6.06
C LEU A 64 -4.59 8.16 -7.25
N ALA A 65 -5.47 9.14 -7.02
CA ALA A 65 -6.18 9.85 -8.08
C ALA A 65 -5.22 10.61 -9.01
N PHE A 66 -4.15 11.20 -8.47
CA PHE A 66 -3.09 11.82 -9.25
C PHE A 66 -2.40 10.82 -10.19
N VAL A 67 -1.97 9.67 -9.66
CA VAL A 67 -1.33 8.61 -10.45
C VAL A 67 -2.30 8.01 -11.48
N ASP A 68 -3.55 7.79 -11.10
CA ASP A 68 -4.58 7.27 -12.00
C ASP A 68 -4.82 8.19 -13.20
N ARG A 69 -4.83 9.52 -12.98
CA ARG A 69 -4.90 10.51 -14.07
C ARG A 69 -3.67 10.45 -14.98
N LEU A 70 -2.47 10.35 -14.42
CA LEU A 70 -1.24 10.20 -15.22
C LEU A 70 -1.30 8.94 -16.10
N ILE A 71 -1.71 7.81 -15.52
CA ILE A 71 -1.92 6.55 -16.25
C ILE A 71 -2.98 6.74 -17.33
N PHE A 72 -4.11 7.38 -17.02
CA PHE A 72 -5.20 7.64 -17.96
C PHE A 72 -4.72 8.39 -19.20
N HIS A 73 -3.85 9.38 -19.02
CA HIS A 73 -3.34 10.23 -20.10
C HIS A 73 -2.17 9.61 -20.87
N LYS A 74 -1.37 8.74 -20.25
CA LYS A 74 -0.11 8.26 -20.83
C LYS A 74 -0.14 6.82 -21.32
N LEU A 75 -1.05 5.98 -20.81
CA LEU A 75 -1.13 4.56 -21.18
C LEU A 75 -2.37 4.25 -22.03
N ASP A 76 -2.24 3.24 -22.89
CA ASP A 76 -3.31 2.79 -23.76
C ASP A 76 -4.49 2.17 -22.98
N GLN A 77 -5.67 2.13 -23.61
CA GLN A 77 -6.89 1.66 -22.95
C GLN A 77 -6.81 0.19 -22.50
N ARG A 78 -6.09 -0.67 -23.22
CA ARG A 78 -5.98 -2.10 -22.89
C ARG A 78 -5.14 -2.29 -21.63
N THR A 79 -3.99 -1.62 -21.54
CA THR A 79 -3.15 -1.63 -20.34
C THR A 79 -3.93 -1.11 -19.13
N ARG A 80 -4.67 0.00 -19.30
CA ARG A 80 -5.51 0.56 -18.24
C ARG A 80 -6.58 -0.40 -17.74
N LYS A 81 -7.33 -1.03 -18.65
CA LYS A 81 -8.43 -1.94 -18.27
C LYS A 81 -7.95 -3.28 -17.72
N LYS A 82 -6.89 -3.87 -18.30
CA LYS A 82 -6.47 -5.25 -17.97
C LYS A 82 -5.42 -5.32 -16.87
N ALA A 83 -4.51 -4.36 -16.81
CA ALA A 83 -3.39 -4.38 -15.86
C ALA A 83 -3.62 -3.40 -14.70
N TRP A 84 -3.98 -2.15 -14.99
CA TRP A 84 -4.10 -1.12 -13.96
C TRP A 84 -5.38 -1.21 -13.13
N ALA A 85 -6.55 -1.33 -13.77
CA ALA A 85 -7.84 -1.27 -13.06
C ALA A 85 -7.98 -2.27 -11.90
N PRO A 86 -7.54 -3.54 -12.00
CA PRO A 86 -7.55 -4.45 -10.85
C PRO A 86 -6.68 -3.97 -9.68
N ILE A 87 -5.49 -3.43 -9.99
CA ILE A 87 -4.56 -2.89 -8.97
C ILE A 87 -5.17 -1.64 -8.32
N LEU A 88 -5.78 -0.76 -9.11
CA LEU A 88 -6.45 0.44 -8.63
C LEU A 88 -7.54 0.13 -7.59
N GLU A 89 -8.40 -0.85 -7.88
CA GLU A 89 -9.46 -1.28 -6.95
C GLU A 89 -8.89 -1.86 -5.65
N GLU A 90 -7.81 -2.62 -5.72
CA GLU A 90 -7.14 -3.16 -4.53
C GLU A 90 -6.47 -2.06 -3.70
N ILE A 91 -5.85 -1.06 -4.33
CA ILE A 91 -5.28 0.09 -3.60
C ILE A 91 -6.40 0.89 -2.92
N ARG A 92 -7.55 1.11 -3.58
CA ARG A 92 -8.70 1.80 -2.97
C ARG A 92 -9.14 1.12 -1.67
N LYS A 93 -9.30 -0.20 -1.68
CA LYS A 93 -9.62 -0.98 -0.47
C LYS A 93 -8.52 -0.89 0.59
N ALA A 94 -7.25 -0.94 0.16
CA ALA A 94 -6.11 -0.83 1.06
C ALA A 94 -5.99 0.55 1.73
N ILE A 95 -6.45 1.62 1.08
CA ILE A 95 -6.48 2.97 1.67
C ILE A 95 -7.41 3.01 2.88
N GLU A 96 -8.58 2.37 2.81
CA GLU A 96 -9.50 2.31 3.96
C GLU A 96 -8.85 1.65 5.18
N PHE A 97 -8.11 0.55 4.94
CA PHE A 97 -7.32 -0.11 5.98
C PHE A 97 -6.24 0.82 6.53
N ARG A 98 -5.43 1.46 5.67
CA ARG A 98 -4.39 2.41 6.08
C ARG A 98 -4.95 3.56 6.90
N ASN A 99 -6.09 4.11 6.51
CA ASN A 99 -6.74 5.20 7.24
C ASN A 99 -7.27 4.73 8.59
N SER A 100 -7.78 3.50 8.66
CA SER A 100 -8.16 2.89 9.94
C SER A 100 -6.94 2.76 10.86
N LEU A 101 -5.79 2.29 10.36
CA LEU A 101 -4.54 2.25 11.14
C LEU A 101 -4.08 3.62 11.65
N ALA A 102 -4.28 4.68 10.85
CA ALA A 102 -3.81 6.03 11.17
C ALA A 102 -4.72 6.79 12.14
N HIS A 103 -6.01 6.42 12.24
CA HIS A 103 -7.01 7.21 12.94
C HIS A 103 -7.77 6.46 14.03
N PHE A 104 -7.67 5.13 14.07
CA PHE A 104 -8.29 4.34 15.14
C PHE A 104 -7.47 4.47 16.43
N GLU A 105 -8.14 4.27 17.55
CA GLU A 105 -7.54 4.24 18.87
C GLU A 105 -7.50 2.81 19.42
N MET A 106 -6.60 2.60 20.37
CA MET A 106 -6.50 1.32 21.06
C MET A 106 -7.66 1.15 22.04
N PHE A 107 -8.28 -0.02 22.00
CA PHE A 107 -9.34 -0.44 22.89
C PHE A 107 -9.01 -1.82 23.49
N ILE A 108 -9.36 -2.04 24.75
CA ILE A 108 -9.15 -3.30 25.44
C ILE A 108 -10.51 -3.98 25.64
N LEU A 109 -10.67 -5.16 25.03
CA LEU A 109 -11.90 -5.95 25.13
C LEU A 109 -12.04 -6.58 26.53
N THR A 110 -13.25 -6.50 27.08
CA THR A 110 -13.70 -7.35 28.19
C THR A 110 -13.87 -8.80 27.75
N ASP A 111 -14.00 -9.75 28.68
CA ASP A 111 -14.18 -11.17 28.32
C ASP A 111 -15.42 -11.39 27.45
N SER A 112 -16.54 -10.73 27.79
CA SER A 112 -17.78 -10.83 27.00
C SER A 112 -17.64 -10.23 25.61
N GLU A 113 -16.88 -9.15 25.46
CA GLU A 113 -16.64 -8.53 24.15
C GLU A 113 -15.69 -9.37 23.29
N LEU A 114 -14.68 -10.01 23.91
CA LEU A 114 -13.76 -10.91 23.23
C LEU A 114 -14.51 -12.12 22.64
N GLU A 115 -15.42 -12.72 23.40
CA GLU A 115 -16.26 -13.84 22.93
C GLU A 115 -17.16 -13.46 21.74
N LYS A 116 -17.59 -12.20 21.68
CA LYS A 116 -18.48 -11.66 20.64
C LYS A 116 -17.74 -10.98 19.49
N ALA A 117 -16.42 -10.88 19.56
CA ALA A 117 -15.61 -10.18 18.57
C ALA A 117 -15.78 -10.80 17.17
N SER A 118 -15.96 -9.94 16.17
CA SER A 118 -16.03 -10.30 14.76
C SER A 118 -15.17 -9.35 13.92
N PRO A 119 -14.13 -9.85 13.22
CA PRO A 119 -13.67 -11.25 13.21
C PRO A 119 -13.18 -11.72 14.59
N LYS A 120 -13.20 -13.04 14.82
CA LYS A 120 -12.67 -13.64 16.05
C LYS A 120 -11.20 -13.27 16.22
N THR A 121 -10.80 -12.98 17.45
CA THR A 121 -9.41 -12.65 17.80
C THR A 121 -9.01 -13.33 19.09
N ALA A 122 -7.73 -13.69 19.21
CA ALA A 122 -7.14 -14.20 20.43
C ALA A 122 -6.65 -13.08 21.38
N PHE A 123 -6.63 -11.83 20.90
CA PHE A 123 -6.04 -10.70 21.62
C PHE A 123 -7.11 -9.76 22.16
N ARG A 124 -6.90 -9.28 23.39
CA ARG A 124 -7.80 -8.32 24.02
C ARG A 124 -7.56 -6.91 23.51
N ALA A 125 -6.31 -6.57 23.20
CA ALA A 125 -5.99 -5.31 22.56
C ALA A 125 -6.45 -5.33 21.10
N VAL A 126 -7.26 -4.34 20.72
CA VAL A 126 -7.73 -4.11 19.35
C VAL A 126 -7.64 -2.62 19.00
N LEU A 127 -7.74 -2.28 17.72
CA LEU A 127 -8.00 -0.90 17.29
C LEU A 127 -9.49 -0.73 16.97
N SER A 128 -10.03 0.42 17.33
CA SER A 128 -11.42 0.78 17.02
C SER A 128 -11.54 2.26 16.67
N PRO A 129 -12.61 2.68 15.95
CA PRO A 129 -12.89 4.09 15.74
C PRO A 129 -12.86 4.86 17.05
N HIS A 130 -12.45 6.13 16.96
CA HIS A 130 -12.34 7.04 18.11
C HIS A 130 -13.58 6.99 19.00
N HIS A 131 -13.42 6.95 20.33
CA HIS A 131 -14.54 6.82 21.27
C HIS A 131 -15.61 7.91 21.14
N LEU A 132 -15.22 9.08 20.63
CA LEU A 132 -16.09 10.23 20.30
C LEU A 132 -16.84 10.11 18.96
N ASP A 133 -16.51 9.13 18.12
CA ASP A 133 -17.25 8.86 16.88
C ASP A 133 -18.51 8.04 17.17
N HIS A 134 -19.59 8.74 17.53
CA HIS A 134 -20.89 8.13 17.76
C HIS A 134 -21.52 7.52 16.50
N ARG A 135 -21.06 7.87 15.29
CA ARG A 135 -21.57 7.27 14.05
C ARG A 135 -21.04 5.85 13.89
N ALA A 136 -19.80 5.62 14.31
CA ALA A 136 -19.15 4.31 14.26
C ALA A 136 -19.75 3.26 15.22
N LYS A 137 -20.57 3.68 16.20
CA LYS A 137 -21.24 2.81 17.18
C LYS A 137 -22.69 2.44 16.80
N ARG A 138 -23.19 2.88 15.63
CA ARG A 138 -24.57 2.60 15.20
C ARG A 138 -24.72 1.12 14.83
N GLY A 139 -25.52 0.38 15.60
CA GLY A 139 -25.84 -1.03 15.34
C GLY A 139 -25.33 -2.03 16.38
N GLY A 140 -24.69 -1.58 17.46
CA GLY A 140 -24.26 -2.45 18.57
C GLY A 140 -23.00 -3.28 18.29
N THR A 141 -22.43 -3.21 17.09
CA THR A 141 -21.16 -3.83 16.72
C THR A 141 -20.12 -2.75 16.45
N THR A 142 -19.11 -2.63 17.33
CA THR A 142 -17.96 -1.76 17.10
C THR A 142 -17.10 -2.38 16.00
N LYS A 143 -16.81 -1.64 14.93
CA LYS A 143 -15.81 -2.07 13.93
C LYS A 143 -14.46 -2.15 14.63
N ILE A 144 -13.90 -3.35 14.73
CA ILE A 144 -12.57 -3.56 15.32
C ILE A 144 -11.56 -3.99 14.25
N LEU A 145 -10.30 -3.63 14.46
CA LEU A 145 -9.15 -4.21 13.78
C LEU A 145 -8.33 -4.99 14.80
N SER A 146 -8.37 -6.31 14.67
CA SER A 146 -7.56 -7.21 15.49
C SER A 146 -6.13 -7.32 14.97
N VAL A 147 -5.23 -7.87 15.80
CA VAL A 147 -3.86 -8.25 15.41
C VAL A 147 -3.86 -9.08 14.13
N GLU A 148 -4.66 -10.15 14.09
CA GLU A 148 -4.72 -11.09 12.97
C GLU A 148 -5.21 -10.41 11.70
N THR A 149 -6.20 -9.53 11.84
CA THR A 149 -6.72 -8.74 10.71
C THR A 149 -5.66 -7.80 10.16
N MET A 150 -4.89 -7.13 11.02
CA MET A 150 -3.81 -6.24 10.58
C MET A 150 -2.67 -7.01 9.93
N GLU A 151 -2.27 -8.16 10.49
CA GLU A 151 -1.21 -9.01 9.92
C GLU A 151 -1.61 -9.58 8.56
N HIS A 152 -2.85 -10.05 8.44
CA HIS A 152 -3.40 -10.50 7.17
C HIS A 152 -3.36 -9.37 6.13
N ASN A 153 -3.90 -8.19 6.47
CA ASN A 153 -3.89 -7.04 5.55
C ASN A 153 -2.47 -6.57 5.23
N ALA A 154 -1.53 -6.63 6.18
CA ALA A 154 -0.12 -6.31 5.94
C ALA A 154 0.53 -7.28 4.93
N ASN A 155 0.13 -8.56 4.94
CA ASN A 155 0.55 -9.53 3.94
C ASN A 155 -0.12 -9.29 2.57
N GLU A 156 -1.39 -8.90 2.54
CA GLU A 156 -2.06 -8.52 1.29
C GLU A 156 -1.45 -7.25 0.69
N LEU A 157 -1.09 -6.25 1.50
CA LEU A 157 -0.32 -5.08 1.08
C LEU A 157 1.04 -5.47 0.46
N ARG A 158 1.70 -6.51 1.00
CA ARG A 158 2.94 -7.02 0.41
C ARG A 158 2.70 -7.63 -0.98
N LYS A 159 1.63 -8.41 -1.15
CA LYS A 159 1.29 -8.96 -2.48
C LYS A 159 0.92 -7.84 -3.45
N LEU A 160 0.13 -6.88 -3.00
CA LEU A 160 -0.26 -5.71 -3.79
C LEU A 160 0.95 -4.88 -4.21
N SER A 161 1.94 -4.68 -3.34
CA SER A 161 3.17 -3.96 -3.70
C SER A 161 3.96 -4.69 -4.77
N TYR A 162 4.00 -6.03 -4.75
CA TYR A 162 4.63 -6.81 -5.80
C TYR A 162 3.89 -6.65 -7.13
N ARG A 163 2.55 -6.72 -7.14
CA ARG A 163 1.75 -6.49 -8.37
C ARG A 163 1.97 -5.08 -8.92
N LEU A 164 1.99 -4.09 -8.05
CA LEU A 164 2.26 -2.70 -8.42
C LEU A 164 3.66 -2.52 -9.01
N MET A 165 4.68 -3.16 -8.41
CA MET A 165 6.04 -3.10 -8.93
C MET A 165 6.20 -3.83 -10.26
N TYR A 166 5.55 -4.98 -10.45
CA TYR A 166 5.55 -5.63 -11.77
C TYR A 166 4.79 -4.82 -12.82
N PHE A 167 3.72 -4.12 -12.44
CA PHE A 167 3.08 -3.15 -13.32
C PHE A 167 4.05 -2.02 -13.73
N VAL A 168 4.84 -1.49 -12.80
CA VAL A 168 5.92 -0.52 -13.10
C VAL A 168 6.91 -1.10 -14.11
N VAL A 169 7.40 -2.31 -13.87
CA VAL A 169 8.39 -2.96 -14.75
C VAL A 169 7.84 -3.24 -16.15
N ASP A 170 6.57 -3.62 -16.25
CA ASP A 170 5.98 -4.10 -17.51
C ASP A 170 5.38 -3.01 -18.39
N HIS A 171 4.90 -1.93 -17.77
CA HIS A 171 4.04 -0.95 -18.46
C HIS A 171 4.51 0.48 -18.35
N ILE A 172 5.45 0.79 -17.46
CA ILE A 172 5.93 2.15 -17.26
C ILE A 172 7.31 2.30 -17.93
N PRO A 173 7.51 3.31 -18.79
CA PRO A 173 8.80 3.53 -19.45
C PRO A 173 9.93 3.74 -18.45
N GLN A 174 10.98 2.92 -18.54
CA GLN A 174 12.17 2.97 -17.68
C GLN A 174 13.41 3.32 -18.49
N THR A 175 13.56 4.59 -18.89
CA THR A 175 14.77 5.02 -19.60
C THR A 175 16.01 4.87 -18.70
N GLU A 176 17.17 4.64 -19.30
CA GLU A 176 18.42 4.49 -18.54
C GLU A 176 18.75 5.76 -17.77
N THR A 177 18.57 6.93 -18.38
CA THR A 177 18.75 8.23 -17.74
C THR A 177 17.86 8.39 -16.50
N LEU A 178 16.57 8.02 -16.62
CA LEU A 178 15.64 8.11 -15.49
C LEU A 178 16.05 7.14 -14.37
N THR A 179 16.37 5.89 -14.73
CA THR A 179 16.79 4.88 -13.76
C THR A 179 18.08 5.28 -13.04
N ALA A 180 19.03 5.90 -13.75
CA ALA A 180 20.29 6.37 -13.19
C ALA A 180 20.11 7.57 -12.24
N SER A 181 19.04 8.34 -12.41
CA SER A 181 18.69 9.49 -11.55
C SER A 181 17.96 9.10 -10.25
N LEU A 182 17.60 7.82 -10.09
CA LEU A 182 16.97 7.32 -8.86
C LEU A 182 17.99 7.20 -7.73
N GLU A 183 17.53 7.48 -6.51
CA GLU A 183 18.29 7.20 -5.29
C GLU A 183 18.77 5.73 -5.25
N PRO A 184 19.99 5.43 -4.76
CA PRO A 184 20.59 4.10 -4.84
C PRO A 184 19.70 2.98 -4.30
N ASN A 185 19.06 3.19 -3.14
CA ASN A 185 18.18 2.19 -2.53
C ASN A 185 16.93 1.93 -3.38
N LEU A 186 16.35 2.99 -3.96
CA LEU A 186 15.17 2.89 -4.83
C LEU A 186 15.52 2.18 -6.14
N ARG A 187 16.67 2.51 -6.72
CA ARG A 187 17.22 1.84 -7.90
C ARG A 187 17.47 0.35 -7.63
N GLN A 188 18.13 0.02 -6.52
CA GLN A 188 18.38 -1.36 -6.12
C GLN A 188 17.07 -2.14 -5.95
N TRP A 189 16.06 -1.51 -5.35
CA TRP A 189 14.76 -2.12 -5.18
C TRP A 189 14.07 -2.39 -6.52
N LEU A 190 13.99 -1.40 -7.42
CA LEU A 190 13.43 -1.58 -8.76
C LEU A 190 14.19 -2.66 -9.56
N ASP A 191 15.52 -2.65 -9.50
CA ASP A 191 16.36 -3.66 -10.16
C ASP A 191 16.09 -5.08 -9.65
N SER A 192 15.71 -5.24 -8.38
CA SER A 192 15.34 -6.54 -7.83
C SER A 192 14.10 -7.14 -8.51
N PHE A 193 13.17 -6.31 -8.99
CA PHE A 193 12.00 -6.76 -9.77
C PHE A 193 12.30 -6.93 -11.26
N ARG A 194 13.25 -6.16 -11.81
CA ARG A 194 13.65 -6.25 -13.23
C ARG A 194 14.52 -7.46 -13.53
N LYS A 195 15.45 -7.79 -12.62
CA LYS A 195 16.55 -8.73 -12.88
C LYS A 195 16.34 -10.12 -12.27
N ARG A 196 15.50 -10.24 -11.24
CA ARG A 196 15.26 -11.54 -10.58
C ARG A 196 14.06 -12.26 -11.22
N PRO A 197 14.04 -13.60 -11.20
CA PRO A 197 12.87 -14.37 -11.56
C PRO A 197 11.65 -13.93 -10.74
N ARG A 198 10.48 -13.87 -11.38
CA ARG A 198 9.24 -13.57 -10.67
C ARG A 198 8.85 -14.76 -9.78
N PRO A 199 8.36 -14.51 -8.56
CA PRO A 199 7.80 -15.57 -7.74
C PRO A 199 6.52 -16.11 -8.38
N GLN A 200 6.14 -17.32 -8.01
CA GLN A 200 4.90 -17.96 -8.44
C GLN A 200 3.69 -17.07 -8.14
N GLY A 201 2.77 -16.96 -9.11
CA GLY A 201 1.56 -16.11 -9.03
C GLY A 201 1.77 -14.66 -9.48
N PHE A 202 2.97 -14.31 -9.95
CA PHE A 202 3.29 -12.98 -10.48
C PHE A 202 3.87 -13.04 -11.89
N GLU A 203 3.57 -14.11 -12.62
CA GLU A 203 4.08 -14.36 -13.96
C GLU A 203 3.73 -13.19 -14.91
N PRO A 204 4.59 -12.90 -15.90
CA PRO A 204 4.28 -11.88 -16.89
C PRO A 204 2.99 -12.24 -17.64
N PRO A 205 2.17 -11.26 -18.04
CA PRO A 205 1.04 -11.55 -18.91
C PRO A 205 1.55 -12.24 -20.19
N LEU A 206 0.93 -13.37 -20.57
CA LEU A 206 1.35 -14.31 -21.63
C LEU A 206 1.63 -13.70 -23.02
N ARG A 207 1.44 -12.39 -23.22
CA ARG A 207 1.93 -11.60 -24.34
C ARG A 207 2.21 -10.16 -23.88
N SER A 208 3.39 -9.86 -23.35
CA SER A 208 3.84 -8.48 -23.27
C SER A 208 4.42 -8.07 -24.63
N SER A 209 3.69 -7.25 -25.38
CA SER A 209 4.24 -6.42 -26.45
C SER A 209 5.21 -5.42 -25.81
N ARG A 210 6.45 -5.85 -25.53
CA ARG A 210 7.54 -4.88 -25.34
C ARG A 210 7.61 -4.06 -26.63
N PRO A 211 7.62 -2.71 -26.55
CA PRO A 211 8.13 -1.92 -27.65
C PRO A 211 9.55 -2.43 -27.92
N LYS A 212 9.82 -2.85 -29.15
CA LYS A 212 11.18 -3.19 -29.59
C LYS A 212 11.95 -1.88 -29.69
N ASP A 213 12.51 -1.41 -28.59
CA ASP A 213 13.67 -0.51 -28.67
C ASP A 213 14.89 -1.39 -28.94
N ALA A 214 15.16 -1.64 -30.21
CA ALA A 214 16.45 -2.08 -30.69
C ALA A 214 16.89 -1.07 -31.77
N PRO A 215 18.04 -0.40 -31.62
CA PRO A 215 18.53 0.50 -32.65
C PRO A 215 18.78 -0.28 -33.93
N GLN A 216 18.25 0.25 -35.04
CA GLN A 216 18.66 -0.18 -36.37
C GLN A 216 20.17 0.02 -36.46
N LYS A 217 20.91 -1.08 -36.66
CA LYS A 217 22.26 -0.99 -37.20
C LYS A 217 22.12 -0.35 -38.59
N THR A 218 22.49 0.92 -38.70
CA THR A 218 22.83 1.50 -40.00
C THR A 218 24.11 0.83 -40.46
N GLU A 219 24.00 0.10 -41.56
CA GLU A 219 25.13 -0.32 -42.38
C GLU A 219 25.87 0.93 -42.88
N SER A 220 27.18 0.94 -42.70
CA SER A 220 28.17 1.73 -43.47
C SER A 220 29.49 0.98 -43.38
#